data_AF-A0A482VCI1-F1
#
_entry.id   AF-A0A482VCI1-F1
#
_cell.length_a   1.000
_cell.length_b   1.000
_cell.length_c   1.000
_cell.angle_alpha   90.00
_cell.angle_beta   90.00
_cell.angle_gamma   90.00
#
_symmetry.space_group_name_H-M   'P 1'
#
loop_
_entity.id
_entity.type
_entity.pdbx_description
1 polymer ?
#
loop_
_entity_poly.entity_id
_entity_poly.type
_entity_poly.pdbx_seq_one_letter_code
_entity_poly.pdbx_strand_id
1 'polypeptide(L)'
;MDDGTDARDILENKLLPLRRGYIGVVNRSQKDIEGRKDINAALAAERKFFLTHPSYRHIADRLGTPYLQRILNQQLTNHIRDTLPGLRDKLQKQLLTLEKDVDQFKHFRPDDPAIKTKAMLQ
;
A
#
# COMPACT_ATOMS: atom_id res chain seq x y z
N MET A 1 23.76 -1.80 14.41
CA MET A 1 24.31 -3.07 13.94
C MET A 1 25.57 -3.29 14.73
N ASP A 2 25.75 -4.51 15.24
CA ASP A 2 27.00 -4.85 15.90
C ASP A 2 28.11 -4.84 14.86
N ASP A 3 29.31 -4.43 15.28
CA ASP A 3 30.46 -4.40 14.39
C ASP A 3 30.69 -5.80 13.79
N GLY A 4 30.72 -5.86 12.46
CA GLY A 4 30.87 -7.11 11.70
C GLY A 4 29.57 -7.74 11.20
N THR A 5 28.40 -7.16 11.50
CA THR A 5 27.11 -7.65 10.98
C THR A 5 26.52 -6.71 9.92
N ASP A 6 25.94 -7.28 8.87
CA ASP A 6 25.19 -6.54 7.85
C ASP A 6 23.90 -7.28 7.44
N ALA A 7 22.98 -6.55 6.80
CA ALA A 7 21.71 -7.08 6.32
C ALA A 7 21.72 -7.32 4.80
N ARG A 8 22.90 -7.55 4.20
CA ARG A 8 23.06 -7.62 2.74
C ARG A 8 22.19 -8.70 2.12
N ASP A 9 22.18 -9.92 2.66
CA ASP A 9 21.41 -11.03 2.09
C ASP A 9 19.89 -10.79 2.14
N ILE A 10 19.42 -10.01 3.11
CA ILE A 10 18.02 -9.57 3.21
C ILE A 10 17.76 -8.52 2.13
N LEU A 11 18.59 -7.47 2.06
CA LEU A 11 18.40 -6.37 1.10
C LEU A 11 18.61 -6.80 -0.36
N GLU A 12 19.41 -7.84 -0.61
CA GLU A 12 19.55 -8.50 -1.91
C GLU A 12 18.42 -9.51 -2.20
N ASN A 13 17.43 -9.64 -1.31
CA ASN A 13 16.27 -10.51 -1.47
C ASN A 13 16.63 -12.00 -1.58
N LYS A 14 17.75 -12.42 -0.97
CA LYS A 14 18.27 -13.79 -1.02
C LYS A 14 17.80 -14.65 0.16
N LEU A 15 17.73 -14.06 1.36
CA LEU A 15 17.36 -14.80 2.57
C LEU A 15 15.89 -15.23 2.57
N LEU A 16 14.98 -14.26 2.38
CA LEU A 16 13.54 -14.49 2.25
C LEU A 16 13.02 -13.72 1.04
N PRO A 17 12.90 -14.35 -0.14
CA PRO A 17 12.53 -13.63 -1.35
C PRO A 17 11.10 -13.09 -1.29
N LEU A 18 10.94 -11.76 -1.41
CA LEU A 18 9.65 -11.09 -1.56
C LEU A 18 9.42 -10.69 -3.02
N ARG A 19 8.15 -10.76 -3.46
CA ARG A 19 7.74 -10.33 -4.82
C ARG A 19 8.09 -8.87 -5.12
N ARG A 20 8.08 -8.00 -4.10
CA ARG A 20 8.37 -6.56 -4.23
C ARG A 20 9.74 -6.17 -3.67
N GLY A 21 10.54 -7.14 -3.21
CA GLY A 21 11.87 -6.93 -2.63
C GLY A 21 11.87 -6.15 -1.32
N TYR A 22 13.06 -5.69 -0.94
CA TYR A 22 13.32 -4.89 0.25
C TYR A 22 13.94 -3.54 -0.12
N ILE A 23 13.69 -2.53 0.72
CA ILE A 23 14.30 -1.20 0.60
C ILE A 23 14.77 -0.79 1.99
N GLY A 24 16.09 -0.66 2.16
CA GLY A 24 16.69 -0.15 3.38
C GLY A 24 16.63 1.38 3.43
N VAL A 25 16.34 1.92 4.61
CA VAL A 25 16.32 3.36 4.90
C VAL A 25 17.11 3.66 6.17
N VAL A 26 17.69 4.85 6.27
CA VAL A 26 18.40 5.31 7.47
C VAL A 26 17.72 6.56 7.99
N ASN A 27 17.10 6.43 9.16
CA ASN A 27 16.37 7.52 9.80
C ASN A 27 17.27 8.35 10.72
N ARG A 28 16.74 9.49 11.16
CA ARG A 28 17.37 10.31 12.21
C ARG A 28 17.45 9.53 13.52
N SER A 29 18.60 9.61 14.17
CA SER A 29 18.79 9.11 15.54
C SER A 29 18.07 10.00 16.56
N GLN A 30 17.95 9.52 17.80
CA GLN A 30 17.37 10.31 18.88
C GLN A 30 18.10 11.64 19.11
N LYS A 31 19.44 11.61 19.07
CA LYS A 31 20.29 12.80 19.14
C LYS A 31 20.05 13.77 17.98
N ASP A 32 19.88 13.25 16.76
CA ASP A 32 19.57 14.07 15.58
C ASP A 32 18.20 14.76 15.72
N ILE A 33 17.23 14.11 16.35
CA ILE A 33 15.90 14.67 16.59
C ILE A 33 15.97 15.80 17.62
N GLU A 34 16.65 15.57 18.75
CA GLU A 34 16.86 16.58 19.79
C GLU A 34 17.65 17.79 19.25
N GLY A 35 18.65 17.53 18.42
CA GLY A 35 19.41 18.55 17.70
C GLY A 35 18.69 19.19 16.51
N ARG A 36 17.40 18.85 16.29
CA ARG A 36 16.56 19.37 15.19
C ARG A 36 17.23 19.29 13.82
N LYS A 37 17.90 18.16 13.54
CA LYS A 37 18.57 17.94 12.26
C LYS A 37 17.58 18.07 11.11
N ASP A 38 17.96 18.93 10.15
CA ASP A 38 17.20 19.19 8.95
C ASP A 38 16.98 17.90 8.13
N ILE A 39 15.83 17.84 7.44
CA ILE A 39 15.46 16.66 6.63
C ILE A 39 16.43 16.49 5.45
N ASN A 40 16.84 17.57 4.78
CA ASN A 40 17.77 17.47 3.66
C ASN A 40 19.14 16.98 4.14
N ALA A 41 19.58 17.42 5.32
CA ALA A 41 20.80 16.93 5.95
C ALA A 41 20.69 15.44 6.31
N ALA A 42 19.52 14.97 6.75
CA ALA A 42 19.29 13.54 7.00
C ALA A 42 19.33 12.71 5.71
N LEU A 43 18.69 13.18 4.63
CA LEU A 43 18.72 12.51 3.32
C LEU A 43 20.14 12.46 2.73
N ALA A 44 20.92 13.54 2.87
CA ALA A 44 22.31 13.55 2.45
C ALA A 44 23.17 12.57 3.26
N ALA A 45 22.94 12.48 4.57
CA ALA A 45 23.61 11.51 5.44
C ALA A 45 23.24 10.06 5.09
N GLU A 46 21.97 9.79 4.80
CA GLU A 46 21.49 8.49 4.32
C GLU A 46 22.18 8.10 3.00
N ARG A 47 22.20 9.00 2.02
CA ARG A 47 22.87 8.74 0.73
C ARG A 47 24.37 8.49 0.92
N LYS A 48 25.03 9.29 1.77
CA LYS A 48 26.44 9.09 2.10
C LYS A 48 26.65 7.72 2.73
N PHE A 49 25.85 7.33 3.73
CA PHE A 49 25.94 6.03 4.40
C PHE A 49 25.94 4.88 3.39
N PHE A 50 24.93 4.83 2.50
CA PHE A 50 24.82 3.73 1.53
C PHE A 50 25.96 3.73 0.49
N LEU A 51 26.49 4.90 0.10
CA LEU A 51 27.63 4.98 -0.82
C LEU A 51 28.96 4.60 -0.17
N THR A 52 29.12 4.86 1.12
CA THR A 52 30.36 4.56 1.86
C THR A 52 30.41 3.16 2.43
N HIS A 53 29.26 2.53 2.70
CA HIS A 53 29.22 1.22 3.33
C HIS A 53 29.61 0.11 2.36
N PRO A 54 30.66 -0.70 2.64
CA PRO A 54 31.20 -1.69 1.71
C PRO A 54 30.16 -2.73 1.29
N SER A 55 29.31 -3.20 2.22
CA SER A 55 28.26 -4.19 1.93
C SER A 55 27.06 -3.67 1.13
N TYR A 56 26.88 -2.34 1.00
CA TYR A 56 25.68 -1.76 0.36
C TYR A 56 25.98 -0.88 -0.85
N ARG A 57 27.25 -0.49 -1.07
CA ARG A 57 27.65 0.45 -2.12
C ARG A 57 27.16 0.07 -3.51
N HIS A 58 27.20 -1.22 -3.85
CA HIS A 58 26.76 -1.72 -5.17
C HIS A 58 25.24 -1.72 -5.35
N ILE A 59 24.46 -1.59 -4.27
CA ILE A 59 23.00 -1.50 -4.30
C ILE A 59 22.47 -0.12 -3.85
N ALA A 60 23.34 0.85 -3.61
CA ALA A 60 22.98 2.16 -3.07
C ALA A 60 21.92 2.92 -3.89
N ASP A 61 21.83 2.67 -5.20
CA ASP A 61 20.83 3.28 -6.08
C ASP A 61 19.42 2.68 -5.95
N ARG A 62 19.30 1.54 -5.27
CA ARG A 62 18.03 0.86 -4.95
C ARG A 62 17.64 0.96 -3.47
N LEU A 63 18.30 1.85 -2.73
CA LEU A 63 18.10 2.06 -1.31
C LEU A 63 17.80 3.52 -1.00
N GLY A 64 17.41 3.77 0.25
CA GLY A 64 17.13 5.08 0.78
C GLY A 64 15.71 5.56 0.55
N THR A 65 15.37 6.60 1.31
CA THR A 65 14.05 7.22 1.35
C THR A 65 13.58 7.72 -0.02
N PRO A 66 14.43 8.37 -0.86
CA PRO A 66 14.01 8.82 -2.18
C PRO A 66 13.62 7.66 -3.11
N TYR A 67 14.36 6.55 -3.05
CA TYR A 67 14.03 5.35 -3.84
C TYR A 67 12.73 4.72 -3.34
N LEU A 68 12.55 4.60 -2.02
CA LEU A 68 11.32 4.12 -1.41
C LEU A 68 10.11 4.91 -1.89
N GLN A 69 10.18 6.24 -1.84
CA GLN A 69 9.08 7.11 -2.28
C GLN A 69 8.71 6.85 -3.74
N ARG A 70 9.71 6.75 -4.64
CA ARG A 70 9.48 6.46 -6.05
C ARG A 70 8.82 5.10 -6.26
N ILE A 71 9.29 4.07 -5.59
CA ILE A 71 8.73 2.73 -5.70
C ILE A 71 7.31 2.68 -5.16
N LEU A 72 7.03 3.25 -3.99
CA LEU A 72 5.67 3.28 -3.43
C LEU A 72 4.69 4.00 -4.37
N ASN A 73 5.07 5.15 -4.92
CA ASN A 73 4.26 5.86 -5.90
C ASN A 73 3.98 5.02 -7.16
N GLN A 74 5.01 4.36 -7.70
CA GLN A 74 4.85 3.50 -8.86
C GLN A 74 3.94 2.30 -8.55
N GLN A 75 4.14 1.65 -7.40
CA GLN A 75 3.35 0.49 -7.00
C GLN A 75 1.89 0.84 -6.75
N LEU A 76 1.62 1.96 -6.09
CA LEU A 76 0.25 2.44 -5.87
C LEU A 76 -0.43 2.77 -7.20
N THR A 77 0.26 3.51 -8.08
CA THR A 77 -0.29 3.89 -9.39
C THR A 77 -0.63 2.67 -10.24
N ASN A 78 0.27 1.69 -10.28
CA ASN A 78 0.03 0.45 -11.01
C ASN A 78 -1.12 -0.35 -10.37
N HIS A 79 -1.13 -0.45 -9.05
CA HIS A 79 -2.19 -1.18 -8.35
C HIS A 79 -3.58 -0.58 -8.60
N ILE A 80 -3.71 0.75 -8.56
CA ILE A 80 -4.96 1.44 -8.89
C ILE A 80 -5.35 1.12 -10.34
N ARG A 81 -4.43 1.28 -11.30
CA ARG A 81 -4.71 1.00 -12.72
C ARG A 81 -5.19 -0.43 -12.95
N ASP A 82 -4.55 -1.41 -12.30
CA ASP A 82 -4.86 -2.83 -12.50
C ASP A 82 -6.18 -3.24 -11.83
N THR A 83 -6.51 -2.63 -10.68
CA THR A 83 -7.70 -3.00 -9.89
C THR A 83 -8.96 -2.23 -10.26
N LEU A 84 -8.84 -1.03 -10.83
CA LEU A 84 -9.96 -0.13 -11.10
C LEU A 84 -10.98 -0.71 -12.11
N PRO A 85 -10.59 -1.40 -13.20
CA PRO A 85 -11.55 -2.06 -14.07
C PRO A 85 -12.38 -3.13 -13.34
N GLY A 86 -11.72 -4.00 -12.56
CA GLY A 86 -12.40 -5.03 -11.78
C GLY A 86 -13.32 -4.46 -10.69
N LEU A 87 -12.90 -3.36 -10.05
CA LEU A 87 -13.73 -2.64 -9.10
C LEU A 87 -14.97 -2.03 -9.77
N ARG A 88 -14.81 -1.40 -10.93
CA ARG A 88 -15.93 -0.84 -11.71
C ARG A 88 -16.94 -1.92 -12.07
N ASP A 89 -16.48 -3.05 -12.59
CA ASP A 89 -17.36 -4.14 -13.01
C ASP A 89 -18.08 -4.77 -11.80
N LYS A 90 -17.42 -4.85 -10.64
CA LYS A 90 -18.04 -5.28 -9.38
C LYS A 90 -19.13 -4.32 -8.93
N LEU A 91 -18.86 -3.01 -8.96
CA LEU A 91 -19.83 -1.98 -8.60
C LEU A 91 -21.04 -1.98 -9.54
N GLN A 92 -20.82 -2.13 -10.85
CA GLN A 92 -21.90 -2.24 -11.83
C GLN A 92 -22.80 -3.47 -11.58
N LYS A 93 -22.19 -4.63 -11.26
CA LYS A 93 -22.96 -5.82 -10.88
C LYS A 93 -23.77 -5.60 -9.61
N GLN A 94 -23.18 -4.97 -8.59
CA GLN A 94 -23.87 -4.66 -7.35
C GLN A 94 -25.04 -3.69 -7.57
N LEU A 95 -24.84 -2.67 -8.40
CA LEU A 95 -25.89 -1.72 -8.78
C LEU A 95 -27.06 -2.45 -9.46
N LEU A 96 -26.79 -3.30 -10.44
CA LEU A 96 -27.83 -4.05 -11.15
C LEU A 96 -28.66 -4.94 -10.21
N THR A 97 -28.01 -5.61 -9.26
CA THR A 97 -28.71 -6.42 -8.26
C THR A 97 -29.61 -5.55 -7.38
N LEU A 98 -29.08 -4.43 -6.87
CA LEU A 98 -29.85 -3.51 -6.04
C LEU A 98 -31.00 -2.86 -6.82
N GLU A 99 -30.83 -2.53 -8.10
CA GLU A 99 -31.91 -2.01 -8.94
C GLU A 99 -33.07 -3.01 -9.08
N LYS A 100 -32.76 -4.31 -9.25
CA LYS A 100 -33.79 -5.37 -9.28
C LYS A 100 -34.53 -5.50 -7.95
N ASP A 101 -33.81 -5.40 -6.84
CA ASP A 101 -34.42 -5.44 -5.51
C ASP A 101 -35.32 -4.21 -5.32
N VAL A 102 -34.83 -3.02 -5.65
CA VAL A 102 -35.60 -1.78 -5.56
C VAL A 102 -36.84 -1.82 -6.46
N ASP A 103 -36.77 -2.36 -7.67
CA ASP A 103 -37.93 -2.48 -8.56
C ASP A 103 -39.06 -3.35 -7.96
N GLN A 104 -38.71 -4.39 -7.19
CA GLN A 104 -39.69 -5.19 -6.45
C GLN A 104 -40.41 -4.37 -5.37
N PHE A 105 -39.71 -3.39 -4.77
CA PHE A 105 -40.29 -2.48 -3.79
C PHE A 105 -40.93 -1.22 -4.39
N LYS A 106 -40.65 -0.85 -5.65
CA LYS A 106 -41.28 0.32 -6.31
C LYS A 106 -42.80 0.18 -6.45
N HIS A 107 -43.29 -1.06 -6.50
CA HIS A 107 -44.73 -1.37 -6.57
C HIS A 107 -45.33 -1.62 -5.17
N PHE A 108 -44.55 -1.40 -4.12
CA PHE A 108 -44.97 -1.55 -2.74
C PHE A 108 -45.89 -0.39 -2.35
N ARG A 109 -47.19 -0.64 -2.33
CA ARG A 109 -48.14 0.21 -1.63
C ARG A 109 -48.28 -0.33 -0.21
N PRO A 110 -47.99 0.46 0.84
CA PRO A 110 -48.10 0.00 2.23
C PRO A 110 -49.52 -0.50 2.60
N ASP A 111 -50.53 -0.06 1.83
CA ASP A 111 -51.94 -0.42 2.01
C ASP A 111 -52.46 -1.51 1.06
N ASP A 112 -51.61 -2.22 0.30
CA ASP A 112 -52.07 -3.32 -0.57
C ASP A 112 -52.47 -4.57 0.27
N PRO A 113 -53.76 -4.96 0.28
CA PRO A 113 -54.25 -6.07 1.11
C PRO A 113 -53.66 -7.43 0.72
N ALA A 114 -53.28 -7.63 -0.55
CA ALA A 114 -52.81 -8.93 -1.06
C ALA A 114 -51.42 -9.31 -0.53
N ILE A 115 -50.62 -8.32 -0.12
CA ILE A 115 -49.24 -8.54 0.38
C ILE A 115 -49.22 -8.74 1.89
N LYS A 116 -50.12 -8.10 2.66
CA LYS A 116 -50.26 -8.35 4.11
C LYS A 116 -50.51 -9.83 4.40
N THR A 117 -51.31 -10.50 3.59
CA THR A 117 -51.57 -11.94 3.71
C THR A 117 -50.34 -12.79 3.40
N LYS A 118 -49.52 -12.38 2.42
CA LYS A 118 -48.32 -13.13 2.02
C LYS A 118 -47.14 -12.97 2.98
N ALA A 119 -46.99 -11.80 3.61
CA ALA A 119 -45.96 -11.53 4.62
C ALA A 119 -46.30 -12.10 6.01
N MET A 120 -47.59 -12.31 6.32
CA MET A 120 -48.04 -12.99 7.55
C MET A 120 -47.97 -14.52 7.47
N LEU A 121 -47.79 -15.09 6.28
CA LEU A 121 -47.75 -16.54 6.04
C LEU A 121 -46.32 -17.10 5.90
N GLN A 122 -45.29 -16.28 6.06
CA GLN A 122 -43.89 -16.72 6.20
C GLN A 122 -43.45 -16.70 7.66
#